data_AF-A0A947ZUN8-F1
#
_entry.id   AF-A0A947ZUN8-F1
#
_cell.length_a   1.000
_cell.length_b   1.000
_cell.length_c   1.000
_cell.angle_alpha   90.00
_cell.angle_beta   90.00
_cell.angle_gamma   90.00
#
_symmetry.space_group_name_H-M   'P 1'
#
loop_
_entity.id
_entity.type
_entity.pdbx_description
1 polymer ?
#
loop_
_entity_poly.entity_id
_entity_poly.type
_entity_poly.pdbx_seq_one_letter_code
_entity_poly.pdbx_strand_id
1 'polypeptide(L)'
;MENITQNQGSFKDRSSGLKAFGVVLIVIGGFNLLLIPLVLLGSIMSRTMDAGQSAGYWVFSLLVNLLTYLFLGGIFLGIGIGSIRLKRWVRPVLLSIGWVWLLLGLMVTAMIFFVMPKMMGTFMLSEVSDPSLIVGIVIMVSGAMSILFMVLLPALLIWFYSQSSVKQTLEAKDPGPAWTDACPPPVLAISLFYGVNAVLTLLASFLGVSFIWGSIITGLPAVLVTIFYGLILAYICYAIYRLDSRGWWTAVISTAFGTVSSLLVFSKNDPIKIVALMGQSDQLQYAQEGISLMLKYQGYILWLSAVTLLGYLLYIKKYFKRS
;
A
#
# COMPACT_ATOMS: atom_id res chain seq x y z
N MET A 1 48.79 -7.53 -22.74
CA MET A 1 47.77 -7.53 -21.67
C MET A 1 48.10 -6.38 -20.73
N GLU A 2 47.84 -5.19 -21.23
CA GLU A 2 48.41 -3.93 -20.74
C GLU A 2 47.29 -3.15 -20.04
N ASN A 3 47.50 -2.88 -18.75
CA ASN A 3 46.87 -1.88 -17.89
C ASN A 3 45.52 -1.27 -18.35
N ILE A 4 44.42 -1.98 -18.06
CA ILE A 4 43.09 -1.36 -17.86
C ILE A 4 42.91 -1.11 -16.35
N THR A 5 43.82 -0.35 -15.76
CA THR A 5 43.68 0.26 -14.42
C THR A 5 43.58 1.78 -14.55
N GLN A 6 42.92 2.25 -15.61
CA GLN A 6 42.66 3.66 -15.84
C GLN A 6 41.35 4.11 -15.17
N ASN A 7 41.50 4.90 -14.11
CA ASN A 7 40.52 5.87 -13.61
C ASN A 7 39.11 5.35 -13.27
N GLN A 8 39.00 4.42 -12.30
CA GLN A 8 37.85 4.51 -11.41
C GLN A 8 38.10 5.67 -10.45
N GLY A 9 37.57 6.85 -10.78
CA GLY A 9 37.55 7.98 -9.85
C GLY A 9 37.09 7.47 -8.49
N SER A 10 37.91 7.69 -7.46
CA SER A 10 37.71 7.18 -6.10
C SER A 10 36.33 7.58 -5.58
N PHE A 11 35.33 6.72 -5.78
CA PHE A 11 33.99 6.98 -5.28
C PHE A 11 33.92 6.52 -3.83
N LYS A 12 33.16 7.26 -3.02
CA LYS A 12 33.01 6.96 -1.60
C LYS A 12 32.28 5.62 -1.44
N ASP A 13 32.98 4.62 -0.92
CA ASP A 13 32.38 3.32 -0.59
C ASP A 13 31.28 3.50 0.49
N ARG A 14 30.07 3.01 0.18
CA ARG A 14 28.90 3.05 1.08
C ARG A 14 28.53 1.69 1.66
N SER A 15 29.39 0.68 1.54
CA SER A 15 29.13 -0.69 1.98
C SER A 15 28.70 -0.79 3.44
N SER A 16 29.35 -0.05 4.35
CA SER A 16 28.97 -0.06 5.78
C SER A 16 27.57 0.52 6.01
N GLY A 17 27.21 1.58 5.31
CA GLY A 17 25.87 2.17 5.38
C GLY A 17 24.80 1.21 4.84
N LEU A 18 25.07 0.56 3.71
CA LEU A 18 24.17 -0.46 3.13
C LEU A 18 23.94 -1.63 4.10
N LYS A 19 24.97 -2.08 4.80
CA LYS A 19 24.84 -3.11 5.85
C LYS A 19 24.00 -2.62 7.02
N ALA A 20 24.26 -1.41 7.52
CA ALA A 20 23.52 -0.83 8.64
C ALA A 20 22.01 -0.68 8.32
N PHE A 21 21.67 -0.08 7.17
CA PHE A 21 20.28 -0.01 6.72
C PHE A 21 19.67 -1.38 6.46
N GLY A 22 20.47 -2.33 5.94
CA GLY A 22 20.03 -3.70 5.75
C GLY A 22 19.61 -4.38 7.06
N VAL A 23 20.36 -4.18 8.14
CA VAL A 23 19.99 -4.66 9.49
C VAL A 23 18.69 -4.02 9.97
N VAL A 24 18.55 -2.70 9.82
CA VAL A 24 17.31 -1.99 10.20
C VAL A 24 16.10 -2.57 9.46
N LEU A 25 16.21 -2.78 8.15
CA LEU A 25 15.14 -3.39 7.34
C LEU A 25 14.83 -4.82 7.78
N ILE A 26 15.85 -5.62 8.14
CA ILE A 26 15.63 -6.98 8.67
C ILE A 26 14.87 -6.93 9.99
N VAL A 27 15.22 -6.03 10.91
CA VAL A 27 14.52 -5.86 12.19
C VAL A 27 13.06 -5.47 11.97
N ILE A 28 12.80 -4.52 11.06
CA ILE A 28 11.43 -4.12 10.69
C ILE A 28 10.66 -5.30 10.09
N GLY A 29 11.28 -6.04 9.17
CA GLY A 29 10.66 -7.22 8.56
C GLY A 29 10.34 -8.31 9.58
N GLY A 30 11.28 -8.61 10.47
CA GLY A 30 11.09 -9.56 11.57
C GLY A 30 9.99 -9.12 12.54
N PHE A 31 9.95 -7.83 12.90
CA PHE A 31 8.88 -7.26 13.72
C PHE A 31 7.51 -7.44 13.05
N ASN A 32 7.38 -7.18 11.74
CA ASN A 32 6.13 -7.41 11.02
C ASN A 32 5.68 -8.88 11.07
N LEU A 33 6.60 -9.84 10.93
CA LEU A 33 6.26 -11.26 11.04
C LEU A 33 5.84 -11.66 12.47
N LEU A 34 6.42 -11.04 13.49
CA LEU A 34 6.02 -11.27 14.89
C LEU A 34 4.61 -10.75 15.22
N LEU A 35 4.04 -9.88 14.38
CA LEU A 35 2.65 -9.43 14.55
C LEU A 35 1.63 -10.48 14.07
N ILE A 36 2.04 -11.50 13.32
CA ILE A 36 1.13 -12.52 12.79
C ILE A 36 0.39 -13.29 13.91
N PRO A 37 1.06 -13.83 14.95
CA PRO A 37 0.37 -14.45 16.07
C PRO A 37 -0.62 -13.51 16.77
N LEU A 38 -0.27 -12.23 16.90
CA LEU A 38 -1.15 -11.24 17.53
C LEU A 38 -2.40 -10.98 16.69
N VAL A 39 -2.26 -10.89 15.36
CA VAL A 39 -3.39 -10.77 14.42
C VAL A 39 -4.30 -12.00 14.49
N LEU A 40 -3.72 -13.20 14.53
CA LEU A 40 -4.50 -14.44 14.65
C LEU A 40 -5.28 -14.46 15.96
N LEU A 41 -4.62 -14.16 17.07
CA LEU A 41 -5.24 -14.10 18.39
C LEU A 41 -6.35 -13.05 18.45
N GLY A 42 -6.10 -11.83 17.96
CA GLY A 42 -7.09 -10.76 17.90
C GLY A 42 -8.28 -11.10 17.01
N SER A 43 -8.04 -11.77 15.88
CA SER A 43 -9.10 -12.22 14.98
C SER A 43 -9.97 -13.32 15.60
N ILE A 44 -9.37 -14.30 16.28
CA ILE A 44 -10.10 -15.34 17.00
C ILE A 44 -10.94 -14.73 18.13
N MET A 45 -10.34 -13.85 18.93
CA MET A 45 -11.05 -13.14 20.01
C MET A 45 -12.24 -12.35 19.46
N SER A 46 -12.06 -11.60 18.36
CA SER A 46 -13.14 -10.84 17.73
C SER A 46 -14.31 -11.73 17.27
N ARG A 47 -14.02 -12.97 16.85
CA ARG A 47 -15.05 -13.94 16.46
C ARG A 47 -15.79 -14.52 17.66
N THR A 48 -15.08 -14.77 18.76
CA THR A 48 -15.68 -15.33 19.99
C THR A 48 -16.55 -14.31 20.74
N MET A 49 -16.28 -13.01 20.59
CA MET A 49 -17.04 -11.94 21.24
C MET A 49 -18.26 -11.48 20.43
N ASP A 50 -18.66 -12.25 19.41
CA ASP A 50 -19.79 -11.98 18.51
C ASP A 50 -19.89 -10.50 18.08
N ALA A 51 -18.81 -9.97 17.51
CA ALA A 51 -18.69 -8.56 17.14
C ALA A 51 -19.63 -8.09 16.00
N GLY A 52 -20.72 -8.82 15.72
CA GLY A 52 -21.72 -8.48 14.70
C GLY A 52 -21.19 -8.54 13.27
N GLN A 53 -20.09 -9.27 13.03
CA GLN A 53 -19.42 -9.34 11.72
C GLN A 53 -19.82 -10.57 10.92
N SER A 54 -20.14 -10.37 9.64
CA SER A 54 -20.35 -11.49 8.71
C SER A 54 -19.11 -12.39 8.61
N ALA A 55 -19.31 -13.68 8.37
CA ALA A 55 -18.21 -14.63 8.20
C ALA A 55 -17.30 -14.24 7.02
N GLY A 56 -17.87 -13.73 5.92
CA GLY A 56 -17.12 -13.28 4.74
C GLY A 56 -16.20 -12.10 5.06
N TYR A 57 -16.71 -11.08 5.77
CA TYR A 57 -15.90 -9.95 6.22
C TYR A 57 -14.78 -10.35 7.18
N TRP A 58 -15.08 -11.23 8.14
CA TRP A 58 -14.09 -11.73 9.09
C TRP A 58 -12.94 -12.46 8.36
N VAL A 59 -13.27 -13.39 7.44
CA VAL A 59 -12.25 -14.10 6.63
C VAL A 59 -11.44 -13.11 5.80
N PHE A 60 -12.10 -12.18 5.09
CA PHE A 60 -11.43 -11.17 4.30
C PHE A 60 -10.43 -10.35 5.14
N SER A 61 -10.89 -9.79 6.26
CA SER A 61 -10.08 -8.98 7.17
C SER A 61 -8.88 -9.76 7.70
N LEU A 62 -9.10 -11.01 8.13
CA LEU A 62 -8.02 -11.88 8.59
C LEU A 62 -6.99 -12.11 7.47
N LEU A 63 -7.43 -12.50 6.28
CA LEU A 63 -6.54 -12.80 5.16
C LEU A 63 -5.76 -11.56 4.70
N VAL A 64 -6.41 -10.40 4.62
CA VAL A 64 -5.75 -9.13 4.27
C VAL A 64 -4.69 -8.77 5.30
N ASN A 65 -5.00 -8.88 6.60
CA ASN A 65 -4.02 -8.60 7.65
C ASN A 65 -2.84 -9.57 7.61
N LEU A 66 -3.10 -10.88 7.54
CA LEU A 66 -2.05 -11.90 7.41
C LEU A 66 -1.17 -11.66 6.19
N LEU A 67 -1.79 -11.44 5.03
CA LEU A 67 -1.07 -11.17 3.79
C LEU A 67 -0.24 -9.89 3.91
N THR A 68 -0.78 -8.83 4.53
CA THR A 68 -0.07 -7.56 4.71
C THR A 68 1.20 -7.76 5.53
N TYR A 69 1.12 -8.43 6.68
CA TYR A 69 2.30 -8.66 7.52
C TYR A 69 3.29 -9.66 6.90
N LEU A 70 2.81 -10.70 6.23
CA LEU A 70 3.67 -11.63 5.48
C LEU A 70 4.38 -10.93 4.33
N PHE A 71 3.67 -10.11 3.55
CA PHE A 71 4.21 -9.39 2.42
C PHE A 71 5.22 -8.32 2.88
N LEU A 72 4.85 -7.47 3.84
CA LEU A 72 5.75 -6.46 4.40
C LEU A 72 6.96 -7.10 5.08
N GLY A 73 6.75 -8.16 5.87
CA GLY A 73 7.83 -8.92 6.49
C GLY A 73 8.79 -9.49 5.46
N GLY A 74 8.27 -10.20 4.46
CA GLY A 74 9.04 -10.81 3.38
C GLY A 74 9.79 -9.79 2.53
N ILE A 75 9.16 -8.68 2.16
CA ILE A 75 9.79 -7.65 1.31
C ILE A 75 10.90 -6.91 2.06
N PHE A 76 10.69 -6.53 3.33
CA PHE A 76 11.72 -5.87 4.13
C PHE A 76 12.88 -6.81 4.47
N LEU A 77 12.62 -8.08 4.78
CA LEU A 77 13.66 -9.08 4.94
C LEU A 77 14.46 -9.28 3.65
N GLY A 78 13.78 -9.46 2.52
CA GLY A 78 14.41 -9.66 1.21
C GLY A 78 15.31 -8.48 0.81
N ILE A 79 14.79 -7.25 0.93
CA ILE A 79 15.54 -6.03 0.64
C ILE A 79 16.69 -5.84 1.65
N GLY A 80 16.47 -6.11 2.94
CA GLY A 80 17.49 -6.00 3.98
C GLY A 80 18.65 -6.98 3.76
N ILE A 81 18.35 -8.25 3.47
CA ILE A 81 19.34 -9.27 3.10
C ILE A 81 20.07 -8.86 1.81
N GLY A 82 19.33 -8.40 0.80
CA GLY A 82 19.90 -7.89 -0.44
C GLY A 82 20.87 -6.72 -0.20
N SER A 83 20.51 -5.81 0.70
CA SER A 83 21.34 -4.64 1.05
C SER A 83 22.63 -5.05 1.74
N ILE A 84 22.57 -5.97 2.71
CA ILE A 84 23.77 -6.53 3.36
C ILE A 84 24.67 -7.24 2.35
N ARG A 85 24.06 -7.94 1.39
CA ARG A 85 24.75 -8.62 0.28
C ARG A 85 25.14 -7.69 -0.89
N LEU A 86 24.93 -6.37 -0.74
CA LEU A 86 25.29 -5.34 -1.72
C LEU A 86 24.72 -5.61 -3.12
N LYS A 87 23.48 -6.12 -3.20
CA LYS A 87 22.82 -6.47 -4.46
C LYS A 87 22.26 -5.25 -5.19
N ARG A 88 22.48 -5.17 -6.51
CA ARG A 88 22.11 -4.00 -7.31
C ARG A 88 20.61 -3.73 -7.37
N TRP A 89 19.79 -4.79 -7.41
CA TRP A 89 18.33 -4.70 -7.50
C TRP A 89 17.67 -4.03 -6.28
N VAL A 90 18.37 -3.97 -5.13
CA VAL A 90 17.84 -3.41 -3.87
C VAL A 90 17.46 -1.95 -4.04
N ARG A 91 18.33 -1.17 -4.69
CA ARG A 91 18.15 0.28 -4.84
C ARG A 91 16.87 0.65 -5.60
N PRO A 92 16.63 0.18 -6.84
CA PRO A 92 15.42 0.53 -7.57
C PRO A 92 14.14 0.04 -6.87
N VAL A 93 14.16 -1.13 -6.23
CA VAL A 93 13.01 -1.67 -5.49
C VAL A 93 12.72 -0.80 -4.26
N LEU A 94 13.72 -0.54 -3.43
CA LEU A 94 13.55 0.26 -2.22
C LEU A 94 13.17 1.70 -2.52
N LEU A 95 13.72 2.33 -3.56
CA LEU A 95 13.30 3.68 -3.95
C LEU A 95 11.85 3.70 -4.42
N SER A 96 11.40 2.68 -5.15
CA SER A 96 10.01 2.56 -5.60
C SER A 96 9.05 2.43 -4.41
N ILE A 97 9.35 1.52 -3.48
CA ILE A 97 8.54 1.31 -2.28
C ILE A 97 8.62 2.52 -1.35
N GLY A 98 9.81 3.09 -1.17
CA GLY A 98 10.06 4.20 -0.26
C GLY A 98 9.24 5.44 -0.61
N TRP A 99 9.16 5.81 -1.89
CA TRP A 99 8.34 6.96 -2.31
C TRP A 99 6.84 6.71 -2.10
N VAL A 100 6.35 5.51 -2.42
CA VAL A 100 4.94 5.15 -2.15
C VAL A 100 4.65 5.19 -0.65
N TRP A 101 5.55 4.62 0.16
CA TRP A 101 5.46 4.62 1.62
C TRP A 101 5.44 6.05 2.17
N LEU A 102 6.36 6.93 1.74
CA LEU A 102 6.42 8.32 2.20
C LEU A 102 5.15 9.10 1.85
N LEU A 103 4.66 8.98 0.61
CA LEU A 103 3.44 9.68 0.18
C LEU A 103 2.20 9.21 0.96
N LEU A 104 2.04 7.90 1.12
CA LEU A 104 0.98 7.34 1.96
C LEU A 104 1.13 7.78 3.41
N GLY A 105 2.35 7.83 3.93
CA GLY A 105 2.65 8.28 5.26
C GLY A 105 2.24 9.72 5.52
N LEU A 106 2.62 10.64 4.62
CA LEU A 106 2.20 12.04 4.69
C LEU A 106 0.68 12.18 4.67
N MET A 107 0.00 11.41 3.82
CA MET A 107 -1.46 11.40 3.76
C MET A 107 -2.08 10.93 5.08
N VAL A 108 -1.61 9.79 5.61
CA VAL A 108 -2.09 9.22 6.88
C VAL A 108 -1.81 10.18 8.05
N THR A 109 -0.61 10.77 8.11
CA THR A 109 -0.26 11.77 9.13
C THR A 109 -1.22 12.96 9.05
N ALA A 110 -1.50 13.49 7.85
CA ALA A 110 -2.46 14.58 7.69
C ALA A 110 -3.87 14.16 8.17
N MET A 111 -4.32 12.95 7.85
CA MET A 111 -5.62 12.45 8.33
C MET A 111 -5.68 12.34 9.85
N ILE A 112 -4.60 11.93 10.51
CA ILE A 112 -4.52 11.89 11.98
C ILE A 112 -4.69 13.29 12.58
N PHE A 113 -4.05 14.32 12.02
CA PHE A 113 -4.15 15.67 12.60
C PHE A 113 -5.44 16.41 12.22
N PHE A 114 -6.03 16.16 11.06
CA PHE A 114 -7.17 16.93 10.56
C PHE A 114 -8.53 16.23 10.64
N VAL A 115 -8.54 14.89 10.59
CA VAL A 115 -9.77 14.09 10.52
C VAL A 115 -10.04 13.36 11.83
N MET A 116 -9.02 12.74 12.43
CA MET A 116 -9.16 11.99 13.68
C MET A 116 -9.76 12.80 14.86
N PRO A 117 -9.41 14.08 15.10
CA PRO A 117 -10.01 14.84 16.20
C PRO A 117 -11.52 14.99 16.05
N LYS A 118 -12.00 15.16 14.81
CA LYS A 118 -13.43 15.27 14.49
C LYS A 118 -14.15 13.94 14.67
N MET A 119 -13.48 12.84 14.31
CA MET A 119 -14.04 11.50 14.48
C MET A 119 -14.13 11.10 15.95
N MET A 120 -13.06 11.26 16.73
CA MET A 120 -13.05 10.80 18.12
C MET A 120 -14.03 11.58 19.02
N GLY A 121 -14.31 12.85 18.71
CA GLY A 121 -15.35 13.61 19.39
C GLY A 121 -16.74 12.97 19.29
N THR A 122 -16.99 12.16 18.25
CA THR A 122 -18.22 11.41 18.03
C THR A 122 -18.20 10.02 18.72
N PHE A 123 -17.02 9.41 18.87
CA PHE A 123 -16.88 8.02 19.35
C PHE A 123 -16.65 7.87 20.86
N MET A 124 -16.17 8.91 21.55
CA MET A 124 -15.93 8.81 22.98
C MET A 124 -17.25 8.72 23.74
N LEU A 125 -17.43 7.61 24.44
CA LEU A 125 -18.58 7.38 25.32
C LEU A 125 -18.68 8.50 26.37
N SER A 126 -19.92 8.88 26.70
CA SER A 126 -20.29 9.90 27.67
C SER A 126 -19.76 9.67 29.11
N GLU A 127 -19.10 8.54 29.36
CA GLU A 127 -18.62 8.09 30.67
C GLU A 127 -17.17 8.49 30.99
N VAL A 128 -16.43 9.06 30.02
CA VAL A 128 -15.07 9.53 30.25
C VAL A 128 -15.10 10.93 30.88
N SER A 129 -14.42 11.08 32.02
CA SER A 129 -14.40 12.33 32.82
C SER A 129 -13.71 13.51 32.12
N ASP A 130 -12.73 13.26 31.25
CA ASP A 130 -12.13 14.27 30.37
C ASP A 130 -11.80 13.68 28.98
N PRO A 131 -12.78 13.64 28.07
CA PRO A 131 -12.59 13.11 26.72
C PRO A 131 -11.55 13.91 25.92
N SER A 132 -11.39 15.20 26.22
CA SER A 132 -10.51 16.11 25.48
C SER A 132 -9.03 15.77 25.69
N LEU A 133 -8.66 15.45 26.93
CA LEU A 133 -7.31 15.03 27.28
C LEU A 133 -6.94 13.69 26.62
N ILE A 134 -7.83 12.70 26.65
CA ILE A 134 -7.57 11.39 26.05
C ILE A 134 -7.42 11.51 24.53
N VAL A 135 -8.31 12.25 23.87
CA VAL A 135 -8.20 12.50 22.43
C VAL A 135 -6.89 13.20 22.08
N GLY A 136 -6.48 14.20 22.88
CA GLY A 136 -5.20 14.89 22.72
C GLY A 136 -4.00 13.94 22.82
N ILE A 137 -3.99 13.05 23.83
CA ILE A 137 -2.94 12.04 24.02
C ILE A 137 -2.90 11.07 22.82
N VAL A 138 -4.05 10.56 22.39
CA VAL A 138 -4.13 9.62 21.26
C VAL A 138 -3.60 10.27 19.98
N ILE A 139 -4.03 11.50 19.65
CA ILE A 139 -3.53 12.22 18.48
C ILE A 139 -2.03 12.46 18.59
N MET A 140 -1.53 12.86 19.76
CA MET A 140 -0.10 13.12 19.97
C MET A 140 0.72 11.84 19.75
N VAL A 141 0.33 10.73 20.39
CA VAL A 141 1.06 9.45 20.31
C VAL A 141 0.96 8.87 18.89
N SER A 142 -0.24 8.76 18.33
CA SER A 142 -0.45 8.24 16.97
C SER A 142 0.21 9.14 15.92
N GLY A 143 0.15 10.46 16.08
CA GLY A 143 0.80 11.44 15.22
C GLY A 143 2.33 11.33 15.27
N ALA A 144 2.92 11.25 16.47
CA ALA A 144 4.36 11.07 16.64
C ALA A 144 4.85 9.75 16.02
N MET A 145 4.13 8.65 16.25
CA MET A 145 4.44 7.35 15.64
C MET A 145 4.30 7.39 14.11
N SER A 146 3.26 8.05 13.60
CA SER A 146 3.06 8.24 12.16
C SER A 146 4.22 9.03 11.54
N ILE A 147 4.63 10.15 12.14
CA ILE A 147 5.76 10.95 11.66
C ILE A 147 7.05 10.11 11.68
N LEU A 148 7.34 9.44 12.79
CA LEU A 148 8.57 8.66 12.93
C LEU A 148 8.68 7.53 11.91
N PHE A 149 7.63 6.70 11.81
CA PHE A 149 7.68 5.48 11.00
C PHE A 149 7.21 5.66 9.56
N MET A 150 6.21 6.52 9.32
CA MET A 150 5.62 6.69 7.99
C MET A 150 6.22 7.87 7.21
N VAL A 151 6.94 8.78 7.88
CA VAL A 151 7.55 9.94 7.20
C VAL A 151 9.07 9.91 7.32
N LEU A 152 9.62 9.98 8.53
CA LEU A 152 11.07 10.11 8.73
C LEU A 152 11.83 8.89 8.25
N LEU A 153 11.38 7.68 8.61
CA LEU A 153 12.03 6.44 8.21
C LEU A 153 12.11 6.25 6.68
N PRO A 154 11.00 6.31 5.90
CA PRO A 154 11.09 6.21 4.45
C PRO A 154 11.85 7.38 3.82
N ALA A 155 11.74 8.61 4.35
CA ALA A 155 12.51 9.74 3.85
C ALA A 155 14.03 9.52 4.01
N LEU A 156 14.46 8.96 5.14
CA LEU A 156 15.87 8.65 5.40
C LEU A 156 16.37 7.53 4.48
N LEU A 157 15.55 6.49 4.25
CA LEU A 157 15.83 5.44 3.27
C LEU A 157 15.95 6.00 1.85
N ILE A 158 14.99 6.81 1.39
CA ILE A 158 15.04 7.46 0.08
C ILE A 158 16.30 8.31 -0.04
N TRP A 159 16.57 9.16 0.94
CA TRP A 159 17.74 10.04 0.94
C TRP A 159 19.03 9.24 0.83
N PHE A 160 19.22 8.18 1.63
CA PHE A 160 20.44 7.38 1.57
C PHE A 160 20.58 6.65 0.22
N TYR A 161 19.54 5.93 -0.22
CA TYR A 161 19.60 5.11 -1.44
C TYR A 161 19.55 5.92 -2.73
N SER A 162 19.11 7.18 -2.69
CA SER A 162 19.14 8.07 -3.86
C SER A 162 20.58 8.50 -4.23
N GLN A 163 21.51 8.50 -3.27
CA GLN A 163 22.89 8.97 -3.47
C GLN A 163 23.61 8.23 -4.61
N SER A 164 24.33 8.98 -5.44
CA SER A 164 25.14 8.44 -6.54
C SER A 164 26.23 7.49 -6.04
N SER A 165 26.83 7.76 -4.88
CA SER A 165 27.84 6.88 -4.27
C SER A 165 27.28 5.49 -3.91
N VAL A 166 26.00 5.40 -3.54
CA VAL A 166 25.35 4.10 -3.25
C VAL A 166 25.16 3.31 -4.54
N LYS A 167 24.72 3.97 -5.61
CA LYS A 167 24.61 3.36 -6.95
C LYS A 167 25.96 2.78 -7.39
N GLN A 168 27.02 3.59 -7.36
CA GLN A 168 28.36 3.20 -7.77
C GLN A 168 28.91 2.03 -6.93
N THR A 169 28.68 2.06 -5.61
CA THR A 169 29.06 0.95 -4.71
C THR A 169 28.36 -0.35 -5.12
N LEU A 170 27.04 -0.31 -5.35
CA LEU A 170 26.29 -1.51 -5.74
C LEU A 170 26.70 -2.03 -7.13
N GLU A 171 26.93 -1.14 -8.10
CA GLU A 171 27.38 -1.52 -9.45
C GLU A 171 28.78 -2.14 -9.44
N ALA A 172 29.68 -1.64 -8.59
CA ALA A 172 31.02 -2.20 -8.42
C ALA A 172 31.03 -3.57 -7.72
N LYS A 173 30.07 -3.82 -6.80
CA LYS A 173 30.00 -5.05 -6.00
C LYS A 173 29.14 -6.15 -6.62
N ASP A 174 28.17 -5.79 -7.46
CA ASP A 174 27.26 -6.70 -8.15
C ASP A 174 27.15 -6.29 -9.64
N PRO A 175 28.20 -6.57 -10.45
CA PRO A 175 28.26 -6.12 -11.85
C PRO A 175 27.30 -6.88 -12.77
N GLY A 176 26.90 -8.10 -12.38
CA GLY A 176 26.02 -8.96 -13.17
C GLY A 176 24.65 -8.34 -13.46
N PRO A 177 23.90 -8.86 -14.45
CA PRO A 177 22.55 -8.40 -14.73
C PRO A 177 21.64 -8.62 -13.53
N ALA A 178 20.86 -7.60 -13.17
CA ALA A 178 19.82 -7.66 -12.17
C ALA A 178 18.46 -7.80 -12.85
N TRP A 179 17.53 -8.52 -12.24
CA TRP A 179 16.17 -8.68 -12.78
C TRP A 179 15.44 -7.34 -12.94
N THR A 180 15.80 -6.33 -12.12
CA THR A 180 15.26 -4.97 -12.20
C THR A 180 15.75 -4.18 -13.40
N ASP A 181 16.80 -4.64 -14.10
CA ASP A 181 17.34 -3.90 -15.26
C ASP A 181 16.43 -4.06 -16.49
N ALA A 182 15.58 -5.09 -16.50
CA ALA A 182 14.62 -5.33 -17.58
C ALA A 182 13.49 -4.29 -17.61
N CYS A 183 13.29 -3.53 -16.52
CA CYS A 183 12.15 -2.62 -16.36
C CYS A 183 12.59 -1.29 -15.72
N PRO A 184 12.33 -0.14 -16.36
CA PRO A 184 12.63 1.16 -15.77
C PRO A 184 11.98 1.30 -14.38
N PRO A 185 12.66 1.90 -13.37
CA PRO A 185 12.14 1.97 -12.01
C PRO A 185 10.72 2.54 -11.89
N PRO A 186 10.31 3.60 -12.63
CA PRO A 186 8.93 4.09 -12.59
C PRO A 186 7.90 3.05 -13.05
N VAL A 187 8.26 2.25 -14.06
CA VAL A 187 7.39 1.19 -14.60
C VAL A 187 7.32 0.01 -13.62
N LEU A 188 8.43 -0.32 -12.96
CA LEU A 188 8.46 -1.35 -11.93
C LEU A 188 7.56 -0.99 -10.74
N ALA A 189 7.59 0.26 -10.29
CA ALA A 189 6.77 0.74 -9.18
C ALA A 189 5.27 0.54 -9.46
N ILE A 190 4.80 0.93 -10.65
CA ILE A 190 3.39 0.77 -11.02
C ILE A 190 3.01 -0.70 -11.26
N SER A 191 3.93 -1.52 -11.78
CA SER A 191 3.70 -2.97 -11.96
C SER A 191 3.48 -3.64 -10.61
N LEU A 192 4.37 -3.38 -9.63
CA LEU A 192 4.22 -3.89 -8.27
C LEU A 192 2.93 -3.40 -7.60
N PHE A 193 2.57 -2.12 -7.80
CA PHE A 193 1.31 -1.58 -7.31
C PHE A 193 0.11 -2.37 -7.84
N TYR A 194 0.05 -2.64 -9.15
CA TYR A 194 -1.02 -3.46 -9.73
C TYR A 194 -0.98 -4.91 -9.24
N GLY A 195 0.21 -5.48 -9.04
CA GLY A 195 0.37 -6.82 -8.47
C GLY A 195 -0.24 -6.94 -7.07
N VAL A 196 0.06 -5.99 -6.18
CA VAL A 196 -0.53 -5.94 -4.83
C VAL A 196 -2.05 -5.74 -4.92
N ASN A 197 -2.52 -4.80 -5.74
CA ASN A 197 -3.95 -4.56 -5.91
C ASN A 197 -4.70 -5.78 -6.48
N ALA A 198 -4.07 -6.56 -7.37
CA ALA A 198 -4.67 -7.78 -7.89
C ALA A 198 -4.93 -8.79 -6.76
N VAL A 199 -3.94 -9.03 -5.90
CA VAL A 199 -4.10 -9.95 -4.77
C VAL A 199 -5.15 -9.46 -3.78
N LEU A 200 -5.11 -8.17 -3.41
CA LEU A 200 -6.10 -7.59 -2.50
C LEU A 200 -7.53 -7.64 -3.09
N THR A 201 -7.67 -7.42 -4.39
CA THR A 201 -8.95 -7.54 -5.10
C THR A 201 -9.45 -8.98 -5.08
N LEU A 202 -8.58 -9.97 -5.30
CA LEU A 202 -8.96 -11.38 -5.21
C LEU A 202 -9.42 -11.74 -3.79
N LEU A 203 -8.77 -11.23 -2.75
CA LEU A 203 -9.24 -11.41 -1.38
C LEU A 203 -10.60 -10.73 -1.14
N ALA A 204 -10.83 -9.55 -1.72
CA ALA A 204 -12.11 -8.85 -1.60
C ALA A 204 -13.30 -9.66 -2.16
N SER A 205 -13.06 -10.71 -2.95
CA SER A 205 -14.12 -11.63 -3.38
C SER A 205 -14.83 -12.32 -2.20
N PHE A 206 -14.16 -12.52 -1.06
CA PHE A 206 -14.76 -13.08 0.15
C PHE A 206 -15.83 -12.18 0.78
N LEU A 207 -15.84 -10.87 0.46
CA LEU A 207 -16.89 -9.97 0.92
C LEU A 207 -18.25 -10.27 0.29
N GLY A 208 -18.27 -10.90 -0.90
CA GLY A 208 -19.52 -11.15 -1.62
C GLY A 208 -20.27 -9.88 -2.02
N VAL A 209 -19.58 -8.73 -2.04
CA VAL A 209 -20.11 -7.41 -2.43
C VAL A 209 -19.17 -6.81 -3.48
N SER A 210 -19.74 -6.26 -4.54
CA SER A 210 -18.98 -5.57 -5.59
C SER A 210 -19.74 -4.37 -6.12
N PHE A 211 -19.00 -3.49 -6.78
CA PHE A 211 -19.43 -2.15 -7.13
C PHE A 211 -19.27 -1.93 -8.63
N ILE A 212 -20.39 -1.86 -9.36
CA ILE A 212 -20.38 -1.68 -10.81
C ILE A 212 -21.30 -0.54 -11.19
N TRP A 213 -20.74 0.52 -11.75
CA TRP A 213 -21.48 1.63 -12.36
C TRP A 213 -22.48 2.32 -11.41
N GLY A 214 -22.10 2.47 -10.13
CA GLY A 214 -22.98 3.03 -9.11
C GLY A 214 -23.97 2.05 -8.49
N SER A 215 -24.07 0.83 -9.02
CA SER A 215 -24.88 -0.25 -8.46
C SER A 215 -24.07 -1.11 -7.52
N ILE A 216 -24.71 -1.56 -6.44
CA ILE A 216 -24.15 -2.55 -5.51
C ILE A 216 -24.72 -3.90 -5.89
N ILE A 217 -23.85 -4.85 -6.21
CA ILE A 217 -24.22 -6.24 -6.47
C ILE A 217 -23.70 -7.12 -5.33
N THR A 218 -24.42 -8.19 -5.03
CA THR A 218 -24.11 -9.10 -3.92
C THR A 218 -24.14 -10.57 -4.37
N GLY A 219 -23.57 -11.45 -3.54
CA GLY A 219 -23.57 -12.89 -3.75
C GLY A 219 -22.63 -13.33 -4.87
N LEU A 220 -22.99 -14.42 -5.58
CA LEU A 220 -22.13 -15.03 -6.60
C LEU A 220 -21.76 -14.07 -7.75
N PRO A 221 -22.66 -13.25 -8.31
CA PRO A 221 -22.28 -12.27 -9.34
C PRO A 221 -21.18 -11.31 -8.88
N ALA A 222 -21.24 -10.85 -7.63
CA ALA A 222 -20.24 -9.96 -7.06
C ALA A 222 -18.87 -10.64 -6.96
N VAL A 223 -18.85 -11.88 -6.48
CA VAL A 223 -17.63 -12.71 -6.39
C VAL A 223 -16.98 -12.86 -7.77
N LEU A 224 -17.75 -13.24 -8.79
CA LEU A 224 -17.24 -13.46 -10.15
C LEU A 224 -16.67 -12.19 -10.77
N VAL A 225 -17.36 -11.05 -10.61
CA VAL A 225 -16.89 -9.75 -11.11
C VAL A 225 -15.59 -9.35 -10.43
N THR A 226 -15.52 -9.49 -9.10
CA THR A 226 -14.32 -9.14 -8.33
C THR A 226 -13.13 -10.02 -8.71
N ILE A 227 -13.34 -11.33 -8.90
CA ILE A 227 -12.30 -12.24 -9.40
C ILE A 227 -11.84 -11.83 -10.80
N PHE A 228 -12.78 -11.59 -11.71
CA PHE A 228 -12.46 -11.16 -13.07
C PHE A 228 -11.65 -9.86 -13.09
N TYR A 229 -12.04 -8.88 -12.28
CA TYR A 229 -11.28 -7.63 -12.14
C TYR A 229 -9.87 -7.88 -11.55
N GLY A 230 -9.75 -8.75 -10.56
CA GLY A 230 -8.45 -9.18 -10.02
C GLY A 230 -7.53 -9.79 -11.09
N LEU A 231 -8.07 -10.61 -11.98
CA LEU A 231 -7.33 -11.18 -13.12
C LEU A 231 -6.89 -10.10 -14.12
N ILE A 232 -7.73 -9.09 -14.38
CA ILE A 232 -7.34 -7.93 -15.20
C ILE A 232 -6.15 -7.19 -14.56
N LEU A 233 -6.19 -6.94 -13.25
CA LEU A 233 -5.09 -6.28 -12.54
C LEU A 233 -3.80 -7.12 -12.56
N ALA A 234 -3.91 -8.45 -12.44
CA ALA A 234 -2.77 -9.36 -12.56
C ALA A 234 -2.16 -9.33 -13.99
N TYR A 235 -3.01 -9.32 -15.01
CA TYR A 235 -2.58 -9.13 -16.40
C TYR A 235 -1.88 -7.77 -16.59
N ILE A 236 -2.45 -6.69 -16.06
CA ILE A 236 -1.83 -5.35 -16.12
C ILE A 236 -0.44 -5.36 -15.47
N CYS A 237 -0.30 -5.94 -14.27
CA CYS A 237 0.98 -6.09 -13.57
C CYS A 237 2.04 -6.75 -14.47
N TYR A 238 1.70 -7.91 -15.05
CA TYR A 238 2.58 -8.66 -15.94
C TYR A 238 2.91 -7.90 -17.23
N ALA A 239 1.90 -7.33 -17.90
CA ALA A 239 2.07 -6.65 -19.18
C ALA A 239 2.86 -5.35 -19.04
N ILE A 240 2.64 -4.58 -17.96
CA ILE A 240 3.43 -3.39 -17.65
C ILE A 240 4.89 -3.76 -17.35
N TYR A 241 5.13 -4.85 -16.60
CA TYR A 241 6.49 -5.34 -16.36
C TYR A 241 7.23 -5.70 -17.66
N ARG A 242 6.49 -6.24 -18.64
CA ARG A 242 7.00 -6.57 -19.97
C ARG A 242 7.06 -5.38 -20.94
N LEU A 243 6.72 -4.17 -20.50
CA LEU A 243 6.67 -2.95 -21.33
C LEU A 243 5.71 -3.07 -22.53
N ASP A 244 4.65 -3.87 -22.40
CA ASP A 244 3.63 -4.04 -23.45
C ASP A 244 2.68 -2.83 -23.49
N SER A 245 2.60 -2.17 -24.65
CA SER A 245 1.71 -1.03 -24.86
C SER A 245 0.22 -1.38 -24.69
N ARG A 246 -0.18 -2.64 -24.90
CA ARG A 246 -1.55 -3.10 -24.67
C ARG A 246 -1.87 -3.09 -23.18
N GLY A 247 -0.94 -3.60 -22.37
CA GLY A 247 -1.04 -3.58 -20.90
C GLY A 247 -1.21 -2.16 -20.35
N TRP A 248 -0.51 -1.19 -20.94
CA TRP A 248 -0.66 0.22 -20.59
C TRP A 248 -2.08 0.75 -20.87
N TRP A 249 -2.64 0.49 -22.05
CA TRP A 249 -4.01 0.90 -22.36
C TRP A 249 -5.04 0.23 -21.44
N THR A 250 -4.87 -1.07 -21.17
CA THR A 250 -5.72 -1.78 -20.21
C THR A 250 -5.65 -1.13 -18.83
N ALA A 251 -4.47 -0.73 -18.35
CA ALA A 251 -4.31 -0.04 -17.08
C ALA A 251 -5.03 1.31 -17.02
N VAL A 252 -4.93 2.11 -18.08
CA VAL A 252 -5.61 3.41 -18.19
C VAL A 252 -7.13 3.23 -18.18
N ILE A 253 -7.64 2.33 -19.02
CA ILE A 253 -9.09 2.07 -19.14
C ILE A 253 -9.64 1.49 -17.83
N SER A 254 -8.98 0.49 -17.26
CA SER A 254 -9.42 -0.14 -16.00
C SER A 254 -9.41 0.84 -14.84
N THR A 255 -8.37 1.70 -14.74
CA THR A 255 -8.32 2.74 -13.71
C THR A 255 -9.43 3.76 -13.88
N ALA A 256 -9.60 4.32 -15.09
CA ALA A 256 -10.66 5.30 -15.35
C ALA A 256 -12.05 4.71 -15.09
N PHE A 257 -12.30 3.49 -15.56
CA PHE A 257 -13.55 2.78 -15.34
C PHE A 257 -13.80 2.52 -13.85
N GLY A 258 -12.81 1.98 -13.14
CA GLY A 258 -12.88 1.71 -11.70
C GLY A 258 -13.16 2.98 -10.89
N THR A 259 -12.45 4.06 -11.19
CA THR A 259 -12.67 5.37 -10.55
C THR A 259 -14.07 5.89 -10.77
N VAL A 260 -14.56 5.93 -12.01
CA VAL A 260 -15.91 6.41 -12.32
C VAL A 260 -16.95 5.54 -11.60
N SER A 261 -16.80 4.22 -11.66
CA SER A 261 -17.68 3.28 -10.95
C SER A 261 -17.72 3.55 -9.44
N SER A 262 -16.55 3.70 -8.80
CA SER A 262 -16.47 3.98 -7.36
C SER A 262 -17.08 5.32 -7.00
N LEU A 263 -16.77 6.39 -7.74
CA LEU A 263 -17.34 7.72 -7.50
C LEU A 263 -18.86 7.69 -7.58
N LEU A 264 -19.41 6.98 -8.57
CA LEU A 264 -20.86 6.83 -8.70
C LEU A 264 -21.47 6.09 -7.53
N VAL A 265 -20.82 5.03 -7.03
CA VAL A 265 -21.30 4.31 -5.85
C VAL A 265 -21.37 5.23 -4.65
N PHE A 266 -20.30 5.96 -4.34
CA PHE A 266 -20.27 6.89 -3.20
C PHE A 266 -21.19 8.10 -3.39
N SER A 267 -21.50 8.49 -4.63
CA SER A 267 -22.44 9.58 -4.91
C SER A 267 -23.92 9.18 -4.81
N LYS A 268 -24.25 7.92 -5.13
CA LYS A 268 -25.64 7.45 -5.26
C LYS A 268 -26.14 6.67 -4.05
N ASN A 269 -25.24 6.06 -3.28
CA ASN A 269 -25.62 5.13 -2.22
C ASN A 269 -25.31 5.73 -0.85
N ASP A 270 -26.19 5.43 0.10
CA ASP A 270 -25.97 5.77 1.49
C ASP A 270 -24.71 5.05 2.01
N PRO A 271 -23.71 5.80 2.53
CA PRO A 271 -22.55 5.27 3.24
C PRO A 271 -22.86 4.13 4.22
N ILE A 272 -23.95 4.25 4.98
CA ILE A 272 -24.39 3.29 6.00
C ILE A 272 -24.83 1.98 5.34
N LYS A 273 -25.57 2.07 4.23
CA LYS A 273 -26.02 0.90 3.48
C LYS A 273 -24.85 0.09 2.93
N ILE A 274 -23.80 0.77 2.48
CA ILE A 274 -22.58 0.11 1.97
C ILE A 274 -21.90 -0.70 3.08
N VAL A 275 -21.75 -0.13 4.27
CA VAL A 275 -21.15 -0.79 5.45
C VAL A 275 -22.02 -1.96 5.94
N ALA A 276 -23.35 -1.77 5.98
CA ALA A 276 -24.30 -2.82 6.34
C ALA A 276 -24.18 -4.04 5.40
N LEU A 277 -24.06 -3.80 4.09
CA LEU A 277 -23.91 -4.87 3.10
C LEU A 277 -22.57 -5.60 3.19
N MET A 278 -21.53 -4.95 3.69
CA MET A 278 -20.26 -5.62 4.02
C MET A 278 -20.36 -6.46 5.30
N GLY A 279 -21.50 -6.47 5.99
CA GLY A 279 -21.73 -7.29 7.17
C GLY A 279 -21.17 -6.69 8.45
N GLN A 280 -21.23 -5.37 8.59
CA GLN A 280 -20.89 -4.62 9.81
C GLN A 280 -22.13 -3.91 10.39
N SER A 281 -23.28 -4.59 10.45
CA SER A 281 -24.56 -3.97 10.80
C SER A 281 -24.58 -3.38 12.21
N ASP A 282 -23.95 -4.04 13.18
CA ASP A 282 -24.15 -3.72 14.59
C ASP A 282 -23.21 -2.60 15.08
N GLN A 283 -22.12 -2.34 14.34
CA GLN A 283 -21.22 -1.21 14.58
C GLN A 283 -21.76 0.11 14.02
N LEU A 284 -22.81 0.09 13.20
CA LEU A 284 -23.39 1.29 12.61
C LEU A 284 -24.01 2.22 13.67
N GLN A 285 -24.61 1.68 14.74
CA GLN A 285 -25.33 2.48 15.74
C GLN A 285 -24.43 3.48 16.49
N TYR A 286 -23.14 3.16 16.66
CA TYR A 286 -22.17 4.00 17.38
C TYR A 286 -21.27 4.82 16.44
N ALA A 287 -21.42 4.66 15.13
CA ALA A 287 -20.43 5.12 14.16
C ALA A 287 -21.01 5.90 12.99
N GLN A 288 -22.33 6.08 12.90
CA GLN A 288 -23.00 6.73 11.76
C GLN A 288 -22.36 8.05 11.35
N GLU A 289 -22.16 8.97 12.29
CA GLU A 289 -21.56 10.28 12.01
C GLU A 289 -20.08 10.17 11.57
N GLY A 290 -19.27 9.36 12.28
CA GLY A 290 -17.86 9.15 11.93
C GLY A 290 -17.66 8.44 10.59
N ILE A 291 -18.47 7.41 10.31
CA ILE A 291 -18.50 6.67 9.04
C ILE A 291 -18.94 7.61 7.91
N SER A 292 -19.97 8.43 8.12
CA SER A 292 -20.43 9.38 7.11
C SER A 292 -19.34 10.40 6.75
N LEU A 293 -18.61 10.92 7.75
CA LEU A 293 -17.50 11.84 7.55
C LEU A 293 -16.36 11.16 6.78
N MET A 294 -15.96 9.96 7.20
CA MET A 294 -14.91 9.17 6.55
C MET A 294 -15.27 8.88 5.08
N LEU A 295 -16.48 8.39 4.82
CA LEU A 295 -16.96 8.06 3.48
C LEU A 295 -17.15 9.31 2.60
N LYS A 296 -17.52 10.46 3.19
CA LYS A 296 -17.53 11.76 2.48
C LYS A 296 -16.13 12.15 2.00
N TYR A 297 -15.11 12.02 2.85
CA TYR A 297 -13.73 12.31 2.45
C TYR A 297 -13.15 11.25 1.51
N GLN A 298 -13.61 10.01 1.60
CA GLN A 298 -13.18 8.92 0.72
C GLN A 298 -13.45 9.22 -0.76
N GLY A 299 -14.57 9.86 -1.11
CA GLY A 299 -14.83 10.28 -2.49
C GLY A 299 -13.75 11.21 -3.05
N TYR A 300 -13.34 12.21 -2.26
CA TYR A 300 -12.27 13.14 -2.66
C TYR A 300 -10.91 12.45 -2.76
N ILE A 301 -10.59 11.56 -1.82
CA ILE A 301 -9.35 10.79 -1.82
C ILE A 301 -9.28 9.87 -3.03
N LEU A 302 -10.38 9.18 -3.35
CA LEU A 302 -10.50 8.34 -4.55
C LEU A 302 -10.33 9.14 -5.84
N TRP A 303 -10.93 10.32 -5.92
CA TRP A 303 -10.75 11.20 -7.08
C TRP A 303 -9.30 11.67 -7.22
N LEU A 304 -8.69 12.18 -6.14
CA LEU A 304 -7.32 12.67 -6.16
C LEU A 304 -6.32 11.56 -6.49
N SER A 305 -6.48 10.38 -5.88
CA SER A 305 -5.64 9.21 -6.15
C SER A 305 -5.78 8.74 -7.60
N ALA A 306 -6.99 8.74 -8.16
CA ALA A 306 -7.22 8.39 -9.56
C ALA A 306 -6.57 9.37 -10.54
N VAL A 307 -6.73 10.68 -10.32
CA VAL A 307 -6.08 11.71 -11.14
C VAL A 307 -4.57 11.57 -11.08
N THR A 308 -4.03 11.33 -9.88
CA THR A 308 -2.59 11.12 -9.67
C THR A 308 -2.12 9.86 -10.40
N LEU A 309 -2.85 8.76 -10.30
CA LEU A 309 -2.51 7.49 -10.95
C LEU A 309 -2.58 7.59 -12.47
N LEU A 310 -3.62 8.22 -13.02
CA LEU A 310 -3.76 8.47 -14.46
C LEU A 310 -2.65 9.39 -14.96
N GLY A 311 -2.33 10.46 -14.24
CA GLY A 311 -1.20 11.35 -14.55
C GLY A 311 0.13 10.58 -14.55
N TYR A 312 0.32 9.67 -13.59
CA TYR A 312 1.49 8.81 -13.54
C TYR A 312 1.55 7.83 -14.72
N LEU A 313 0.42 7.20 -15.08
CA LEU A 313 0.32 6.33 -16.25
C LEU A 313 0.67 7.09 -17.54
N LEU A 314 0.20 8.33 -17.69
CA LEU A 314 0.57 9.18 -18.82
C LEU A 314 2.08 9.52 -18.82
N TYR A 315 2.67 9.81 -17.65
CA TYR A 315 4.10 10.08 -17.51
C TYR A 315 4.97 8.89 -17.95
N ILE A 316 4.59 7.67 -17.58
CA ILE A 316 5.37 6.46 -17.93
C ILE A 316 5.12 5.98 -19.36
N LYS A 317 4.15 6.53 -20.08
CA LYS A 317 3.83 6.14 -21.47
C LYS A 317 5.06 6.13 -22.38
N LYS A 318 6.01 7.05 -22.16
CA LYS A 318 7.27 7.16 -22.91
C LYS A 318 8.15 5.89 -22.88
N TYR A 319 7.95 5.01 -21.91
CA TYR A 319 8.70 3.75 -21.80
C TYR A 319 8.11 2.61 -22.63
N PHE A 320 6.86 2.73 -23.10
CA PHE A 320 6.18 1.73 -23.91
C PHE A 320 6.41 2.07 -25.40
N LYS A 321 7.34 1.36 -26.04
CA LYS A 321 7.55 1.50 -27.49
C LYS A 321 6.44 0.74 -28.25
N ARG A 322 6.02 1.26 -29.40
CA ARG A 322 5.16 0.51 -30.35
C ARG A 322 5.96 -0.70 -30.83
N SER A 323 5.62 -1.90 -30.33
CA SER A 323 5.96 -3.17 -30.98
C SER A 323 5.06 -3.39 -32.18
#